data_AF-A0A142UNI7-F1
#
_entry.id   AF-A0A142UNI7-F1
#
_cell.length_a   1.000
_cell.length_b   1.000
_cell.length_c   1.000
_cell.angle_alpha   90.00
_cell.angle_beta   90.00
_cell.angle_gamma   90.00
#
_symmetry.space_group_name_H-M   'P 1'
#
loop_
_entity.id
_entity.type
_entity.pdbx_description
1 polymer ?
#
loop_
_entity_poly.entity_id
_entity_poly.type
_entity_poly.pdbx_seq_one_letter_code
_entity_poly.pdbx_strand_id
1 'polypeptide(L)'
;MMDDLDDILNDDSLFENFETDRTLFSTKRYQGTVRARSKSSSRTRVQTGFDTYRKLFTQVHADIACGKRQIKSIEETSQGNRISRKNPIKQGNFYVDNGVMLYVVKIYDPQTNVEVGQSTERKYKVHIVYENGTENHVWLLSLISSLYDKKRSGRLVTEPLDTISMLGEEAAKYHTTGYIYVVKYAGTDNRFLELDNLYKIGVATDIKKRLSNSQNEATYLYAPVHLVASYEIQNVSASKLEKFLHDAFSDKRVQLETASPTGKKVSVTEWFVVELEQIEQKIYELFKQLNL
;
A
#
# COMPACT_ATOMS: atom_id res chain seq x y z
N MET A 1 -44.72 23.12 -60.79
CA MET A 1 -43.39 22.49 -60.80
C MET A 1 -42.45 23.51 -60.19
N MET A 2 -42.02 23.27 -58.96
CA MET A 2 -40.88 23.97 -58.35
C MET A 2 -39.70 23.04 -58.61
N ASP A 3 -38.82 23.42 -59.55
CA ASP A 3 -37.76 22.54 -60.06
C ASP A 3 -36.36 22.96 -59.59
N ASP A 4 -36.24 23.80 -58.56
CA ASP A 4 -34.94 24.13 -57.97
C ASP A 4 -34.97 24.23 -56.43
N LEU A 5 -33.86 23.84 -55.80
CA LEU A 5 -33.68 23.84 -54.35
C LEU A 5 -33.72 25.26 -53.76
N ASP A 6 -33.32 26.25 -54.55
CA ASP A 6 -33.35 27.66 -54.16
C ASP A 6 -34.78 28.23 -54.09
N ASP A 7 -35.73 27.69 -54.85
CA ASP A 7 -37.15 28.09 -54.75
C ASP A 7 -37.79 27.56 -53.45
N ILE A 8 -37.34 26.41 -52.96
CA ILE A 8 -37.82 25.82 -51.69
C ILE A 8 -37.27 26.60 -50.49
N LEU A 9 -36.03 27.09 -50.57
CA LEU A 9 -35.38 27.82 -49.46
C LEU A 9 -35.80 29.30 -49.38
N ASN A 10 -36.31 29.87 -50.47
CA ASN A 10 -36.81 31.25 -50.51
C ASN A 10 -38.32 31.37 -50.26
N ASP A 11 -39.03 30.26 -50.03
CA ASP A 11 -40.44 30.30 -49.64
C ASP A 11 -40.58 30.58 -48.14
N ASP A 12 -40.66 31.87 -47.79
CA ASP A 12 -40.84 32.36 -46.42
C ASP A 12 -42.11 31.79 -45.74
N SER A 13 -43.10 31.31 -46.51
CA SER A 13 -44.32 30.69 -45.96
C SER A 13 -44.06 29.35 -45.27
N LEU A 14 -42.95 28.67 -45.57
CA LEU A 14 -42.52 27.44 -44.87
C LEU A 14 -42.06 27.73 -43.43
N PHE A 15 -41.65 28.96 -43.12
CA PHE A 15 -41.13 29.36 -41.82
C PHE A 15 -42.12 30.18 -40.98
N GLU A 16 -43.22 30.66 -41.57
CA GLU A 16 -44.26 31.44 -40.86
C GLU A 16 -45.00 30.63 -39.78
N ASN A 17 -45.12 29.32 -39.93
CA ASN A 17 -45.77 28.44 -38.95
C ASN A 17 -44.80 27.78 -37.94
N PHE A 18 -43.51 28.10 -38.01
CA PHE A 18 -42.63 27.83 -36.88
C PHE A 18 -42.86 28.94 -35.85
N GLU A 19 -43.94 28.82 -35.07
CA GLU A 19 -43.95 29.43 -33.74
C GLU A 19 -42.64 28.98 -33.11
N THR A 20 -41.73 29.94 -32.92
CA THR A 20 -40.42 29.68 -32.32
C THR A 20 -40.74 29.24 -30.93
N ASP A 21 -40.83 27.92 -30.74
CA ASP A 21 -41.19 27.30 -29.49
C ASP A 21 -40.05 27.65 -28.54
N ARG A 22 -40.20 28.77 -27.82
CA ARG A 22 -39.16 29.37 -26.95
C ARG A 22 -38.76 28.38 -25.85
N THR A 23 -39.51 27.28 -25.71
CA THR A 23 -39.19 26.11 -24.89
C THR A 23 -37.98 25.32 -25.40
N LEU A 24 -37.70 25.28 -26.71
CA LEU A 24 -36.53 24.61 -27.30
C LEU A 24 -35.21 25.31 -26.92
N PHE A 25 -35.21 26.63 -26.83
CA PHE A 25 -34.08 27.44 -26.37
C PHE A 25 -34.12 27.75 -24.86
N SER A 26 -35.11 27.20 -24.14
CA SER A 26 -35.25 27.41 -22.70
C SER A 26 -34.17 26.65 -21.94
N THR A 27 -33.12 27.36 -21.54
CA THR A 27 -32.04 26.81 -20.72
C THR A 27 -32.45 26.54 -19.27
N LYS A 28 -33.72 26.74 -18.87
CA LYS A 28 -34.19 26.47 -17.49
C LYS A 28 -33.86 25.06 -17.00
N ARG A 29 -34.00 24.03 -17.85
CA ARG A 29 -33.59 22.64 -17.53
C ARG A 29 -32.08 22.51 -17.32
N TYR A 30 -31.28 23.24 -18.09
CA TYR A 30 -29.82 23.24 -17.99
C TYR A 30 -29.28 24.14 -16.87
N GLN A 31 -30.00 25.18 -16.45
CA GLN A 31 -29.60 26.01 -15.30
C GLN A 31 -29.57 25.21 -14.00
N GLY A 32 -30.46 24.23 -13.84
CA GLY A 32 -30.40 23.27 -12.72
C GLY A 32 -29.12 22.42 -12.77
N THR A 33 -28.75 21.91 -13.95
CA THR A 33 -27.55 21.09 -14.16
C THR A 33 -26.25 21.88 -14.01
N VAL A 34 -26.23 23.14 -14.46
CA VAL A 34 -25.07 24.06 -14.32
C VAL A 34 -24.90 24.51 -12.88
N ARG A 35 -25.98 24.86 -12.16
CA ARG A 35 -25.93 25.19 -10.72
C ARG A 35 -25.59 23.98 -9.85
N ALA A 36 -25.98 22.77 -10.24
CA ALA A 36 -25.54 21.54 -9.55
C ALA A 36 -24.03 21.30 -9.72
N ARG A 37 -23.45 21.66 -10.89
CA ARG A 37 -22.01 21.60 -11.14
C ARG A 37 -21.23 22.69 -10.40
N SER A 38 -21.83 23.87 -10.18
CA SER A 38 -21.21 24.97 -9.41
C SER A 38 -21.29 24.80 -7.89
N LYS A 39 -22.10 23.87 -7.38
CA LYS A 39 -22.10 23.44 -5.96
C LYS A 39 -21.03 22.38 -5.66
N SER A 40 -20.01 22.26 -6.52
CA SER A 40 -18.78 21.57 -6.13
C SER A 40 -18.15 22.37 -4.99
N SER A 41 -18.03 21.77 -3.81
CA SER A 41 -17.35 22.38 -2.69
C SER A 41 -15.97 22.89 -3.12
N SER A 42 -15.79 24.22 -3.16
CA SER A 42 -14.53 24.82 -3.58
C SER A 42 -13.49 24.55 -2.51
N ARG A 43 -12.30 24.11 -2.93
CA ARG A 43 -11.15 23.99 -2.03
C ARG A 43 -10.81 25.37 -1.50
N THR A 44 -10.89 25.54 -0.19
CA THR A 44 -10.51 26.80 0.47
C THR A 44 -9.11 26.64 1.04
N ARG A 45 -8.33 27.73 1.11
CA ARG A 45 -7.03 27.68 1.79
C ARG A 45 -7.27 27.53 3.30
N VAL A 46 -6.49 26.67 3.95
CA VAL A 46 -6.57 26.49 5.42
C VAL A 46 -6.30 27.83 6.09
N GLN A 47 -7.28 28.33 6.83
CA GLN A 47 -7.23 29.70 7.38
C GLN A 47 -6.34 29.81 8.62
N THR A 48 -6.23 28.76 9.43
CA THR A 48 -5.45 28.73 10.68
C THR A 48 -5.01 27.30 11.02
N GLY A 49 -3.79 27.12 11.53
CA GLY A 49 -3.32 25.83 12.08
C GLY A 49 -2.75 24.83 11.07
N PHE A 50 -2.44 25.26 9.83
CA PHE A 50 -1.85 24.37 8.82
C PHE A 50 -0.49 23.79 9.25
N ASP A 51 0.28 24.50 10.09
CA ASP A 51 1.61 24.04 10.51
C ASP A 51 1.56 22.72 11.29
N THR A 52 0.48 22.46 12.04
CA THR A 52 0.27 21.17 12.72
C THR A 52 0.08 20.06 11.68
N TYR A 53 -0.76 20.29 10.67
CA TYR A 53 -0.99 19.33 9.59
C TYR A 53 0.26 19.12 8.73
N ARG A 54 1.04 20.18 8.47
CA ARG A 54 2.31 20.09 7.75
C ARG A 54 3.29 19.16 8.45
N LYS A 55 3.41 19.24 9.78
CA LYS A 55 4.23 18.32 10.58
C LYS A 55 3.75 16.88 10.44
N LEU A 56 2.43 16.66 10.50
CA LEU A 56 1.85 15.33 10.30
C LEU A 56 2.18 14.76 8.91
N PHE A 57 1.99 15.52 7.83
CA PHE A 57 2.35 15.06 6.48
C PHE A 57 3.85 14.75 6.36
N THR A 58 4.71 15.62 6.91
CA THR A 58 6.17 15.40 6.91
C THR A 58 6.55 14.09 7.61
N GLN A 59 5.91 13.81 8.75
CA GLN A 59 6.09 12.54 9.47
C GLN A 59 5.58 11.35 8.66
N VAL A 60 4.40 11.45 8.04
CA VAL A 60 3.87 10.38 7.18
C VAL A 60 4.79 10.09 5.99
N HIS A 61 5.40 11.11 5.38
CA HIS A 61 6.37 10.91 4.31
C HIS A 61 7.65 10.23 4.81
N ALA A 62 8.14 10.58 6.00
CA ALA A 62 9.26 9.88 6.63
C ALA A 62 8.89 8.42 6.94
N ASP A 63 7.71 8.16 7.49
CA ASP A 63 7.17 6.82 7.79
C ASP A 63 7.05 5.95 6.53
N ILE A 64 6.67 6.54 5.39
CA ILE A 64 6.62 5.85 4.10
C ILE A 64 8.03 5.54 3.60
N ALA A 65 8.98 6.45 3.77
CA ALA A 65 10.36 6.27 3.35
C ALA A 65 11.10 5.19 4.15
N CYS A 66 10.87 5.11 5.47
CA CYS A 66 11.41 4.04 6.32
C CYS A 66 10.59 2.73 6.26
N GLY A 67 9.42 2.75 5.62
CA GLY A 67 8.59 1.57 5.41
C GLY A 67 7.60 1.25 6.54
N LYS A 68 7.51 2.09 7.57
CA LYS A 68 6.50 2.01 8.65
C LYS A 68 5.07 2.19 8.14
N ARG A 69 4.89 2.92 7.03
CA ARG A 69 3.63 3.05 6.30
C ARG A 69 3.80 2.65 4.85
N GLN A 70 2.74 2.10 4.25
CA GLN A 70 2.71 1.72 2.84
C GLN A 70 1.56 2.43 2.13
N ILE A 71 1.79 2.82 0.89
CA ILE A 71 0.74 3.33 0.00
C ILE A 71 0.22 2.15 -0.82
N LYS A 72 -1.03 1.74 -0.58
CA LYS A 72 -1.67 0.62 -1.28
C LYS A 72 -2.80 1.10 -2.20
N SER A 73 -3.00 0.40 -3.31
CA SER A 73 -4.13 0.66 -4.21
C SER A 73 -5.45 0.29 -3.54
N ILE A 74 -6.47 1.13 -3.70
CA ILE A 74 -7.82 0.88 -3.16
C ILE A 74 -8.59 -0.15 -4.02
N GLU A 75 -8.22 -0.30 -5.29
CA GLU A 75 -8.90 -1.18 -6.25
C GLU A 75 -8.46 -2.66 -6.16
N GLU A 76 -7.31 -2.93 -5.54
CA GLU A 76 -6.75 -4.28 -5.43
C GLU A 76 -7.58 -5.15 -4.46
N THR A 77 -8.57 -5.83 -5.04
CA THR A 77 -9.53 -6.71 -4.35
C THR A 77 -8.84 -7.85 -3.61
N SER A 78 -7.66 -8.27 -4.05
CA SER A 78 -6.84 -9.34 -3.47
C SER A 78 -6.27 -9.01 -2.08
N GLN A 79 -6.17 -7.72 -1.71
CA GLN A 79 -5.53 -7.28 -0.46
C GLN A 79 -6.52 -6.81 0.62
N GLY A 80 -7.84 -6.88 0.38
CA GLY A 80 -8.84 -6.45 1.37
C GLY A 80 -8.91 -4.94 1.62
N ASN A 81 -8.21 -4.12 0.84
CA ASN A 81 -8.12 -2.66 1.01
C ASN A 81 -9.34 -1.89 0.45
N ARG A 82 -10.35 -2.63 -0.04
CA ARG A 82 -11.54 -2.05 -0.66
C ARG A 82 -12.39 -1.39 0.43
N ILE A 83 -12.70 -0.10 0.24
CA ILE A 83 -13.60 0.65 1.11
C ILE A 83 -14.94 -0.08 1.19
N SER A 84 -15.23 -0.60 2.37
CA SER A 84 -16.39 -1.46 2.65
C SER A 84 -16.73 -1.38 4.14
N ARG A 85 -17.81 -2.02 4.60
CA ARG A 85 -18.10 -2.08 6.04
C ARG A 85 -16.96 -2.67 6.87
N LYS A 86 -16.13 -3.52 6.27
CA LYS A 86 -14.94 -4.12 6.90
C LYS A 86 -13.72 -3.18 6.90
N ASN A 87 -13.70 -2.19 6.01
CA ASN A 87 -12.62 -1.22 5.90
C ASN A 87 -13.22 0.17 5.55
N PRO A 88 -13.88 0.83 6.51
CA PRO A 88 -14.50 2.14 6.31
C PRO A 88 -13.47 3.25 6.14
N ILE A 89 -13.92 4.42 5.69
CA ILE A 89 -13.09 5.64 5.80
C ILE A 89 -13.06 6.01 7.29
N LYS A 90 -11.85 6.21 7.82
CA LYS A 90 -11.63 6.53 9.23
C LYS A 90 -11.15 7.97 9.38
N GLN A 91 -11.57 8.58 10.48
CA GLN A 91 -10.99 9.81 10.98
C GLN A 91 -9.52 9.58 11.36
N GLY A 92 -8.66 10.56 11.08
CA GLY A 92 -7.22 10.48 11.36
C GLY A 92 -6.40 9.75 10.29
N ASN A 93 -7.04 9.15 9.28
CA ASN A 93 -6.34 8.42 8.24
C ASN A 93 -5.97 9.29 7.05
N PHE A 94 -4.96 8.81 6.32
CA PHE A 94 -4.39 9.47 5.16
C PHE A 94 -4.75 8.70 3.89
N TYR A 95 -5.06 9.45 2.85
CA TYR A 95 -5.39 8.92 1.53
C TYR A 95 -4.66 9.74 0.47
N VAL A 96 -4.50 9.19 -0.72
CA VAL A 96 -3.95 9.92 -1.87
C VAL A 96 -5.04 10.03 -2.92
N ASP A 97 -5.36 11.26 -3.32
CA ASP A 97 -6.34 11.59 -4.35
C ASP A 97 -5.64 12.40 -5.44
N ASN A 98 -5.59 11.86 -6.66
CA ASN A 98 -4.94 12.50 -7.81
C ASN A 98 -3.48 12.93 -7.52
N GLY A 99 -2.72 12.06 -6.85
CA GLY A 99 -1.31 12.30 -6.50
C GLY A 99 -1.08 13.28 -5.35
N VAL A 100 -2.14 13.86 -4.76
CA VAL A 100 -2.04 14.74 -3.59
C VAL A 100 -2.48 13.99 -2.34
N MET A 101 -1.67 14.01 -1.29
CA MET A 101 -2.04 13.40 -0.01
C MET A 101 -3.09 14.25 0.71
N LEU A 102 -4.06 13.58 1.31
CA LEU A 102 -5.11 14.18 2.13
C LEU A 102 -5.19 13.49 3.48
N TYR A 103 -5.62 14.25 4.48
CA TYR A 103 -5.85 13.84 5.85
C TYR A 103 -7.33 14.03 6.19
N VAL A 104 -7.95 13.01 6.79
CA VAL A 104 -9.36 13.06 7.23
C VAL A 104 -9.41 13.63 8.65
N VAL A 105 -9.82 14.90 8.79
CA VAL A 105 -9.91 15.58 10.09
C VAL A 105 -11.08 15.04 10.91
N LYS A 106 -12.26 14.93 10.28
CA LYS A 106 -13.47 14.40 10.91
C LYS A 106 -14.52 13.95 9.91
N ILE A 107 -15.36 13.03 10.35
CA ILE A 107 -16.55 12.56 9.63
C ILE A 107 -17.76 12.87 10.52
N TYR A 108 -18.82 13.45 9.96
CA TYR A 108 -19.99 13.85 10.73
C TYR A 108 -21.28 13.75 9.92
N ASP A 109 -22.39 13.50 10.61
CA ASP A 109 -23.72 13.57 10.01
C ASP A 109 -24.14 15.05 9.88
N PRO A 110 -24.47 15.54 8.66
CA PRO A 110 -24.88 16.93 8.48
C PRO A 110 -26.24 17.28 9.12
N GLN A 111 -27.09 16.30 9.47
CA GLN A 111 -28.40 16.56 10.09
C GLN A 111 -28.31 16.68 11.61
N THR A 112 -27.47 15.85 12.23
CA THR A 112 -27.35 15.77 13.70
C THR A 112 -26.04 16.39 14.22
N ASN A 113 -25.09 16.71 13.34
CA ASN A 113 -23.72 17.14 13.67
C ASN A 113 -22.96 16.19 14.61
N VAL A 114 -23.39 14.93 14.69
CA VAL A 114 -22.69 13.90 15.46
C VAL A 114 -21.46 13.45 14.69
N GLU A 115 -20.31 13.51 15.35
CA GLU A 115 -19.03 13.04 14.80
C GLU A 115 -18.92 11.52 14.96
N VAL A 116 -18.42 10.87 13.91
CA VAL A 116 -18.22 9.41 13.87
C VAL A 116 -16.77 9.11 13.52
N GLY A 117 -16.16 8.18 14.27
CA GLY A 117 -14.75 7.83 14.05
C GLY A 117 -14.50 7.10 12.72
N GLN A 118 -15.50 6.38 12.20
CA GLN A 118 -15.42 5.68 10.93
C GLN A 118 -16.78 5.53 10.28
N SER A 119 -16.84 5.62 8.94
CA SER A 119 -18.09 5.42 8.23
C SER A 119 -17.89 4.99 6.77
N THR A 120 -18.92 4.34 6.23
CA THR A 120 -19.12 4.14 4.78
C THR A 120 -20.40 4.80 4.30
N GLU A 121 -21.08 5.55 5.17
CA GLU A 121 -22.38 6.13 4.89
C GLU A 121 -22.24 7.33 3.96
N ARG A 122 -22.84 7.17 2.77
CA ARG A 122 -22.82 8.16 1.69
C ARG A 122 -23.43 9.51 2.09
N LYS A 123 -24.24 9.53 3.14
CA LYS A 123 -24.96 10.70 3.66
C LYS A 123 -24.11 11.56 4.61
N TYR A 124 -22.97 11.07 5.08
CA TYR A 124 -22.12 11.84 5.98
C TYR A 124 -21.24 12.82 5.21
N LYS A 125 -20.83 13.89 5.89
CA LYS A 125 -19.82 14.84 5.41
C LYS A 125 -18.47 14.52 6.04
N VAL A 126 -17.42 14.83 5.30
CA VAL A 126 -16.05 14.65 5.71
C VAL A 126 -15.28 15.95 5.50
N HIS A 127 -14.57 16.37 6.54
CA HIS A 127 -13.61 17.46 6.48
C HIS A 127 -12.24 16.88 6.17
N ILE A 128 -11.69 17.28 5.03
CA ILE A 128 -10.39 16.83 4.55
C ILE A 128 -9.44 18.01 4.41
N VAL A 129 -8.18 17.80 4.77
CA VAL A 129 -7.07 18.74 4.57
C VAL A 129 -6.08 18.10 3.63
N TYR A 130 -5.68 18.81 2.59
CA TYR A 130 -4.69 18.38 1.62
C TYR A 130 -3.29 18.88 2.00
N GLU A 131 -2.28 18.12 1.60
CA GLU A 131 -0.86 18.45 1.79
C GLU A 131 -0.47 19.82 1.21
N ASN A 132 -1.17 20.26 0.16
CA ASN A 132 -0.95 21.57 -0.48
C ASN A 132 -1.54 22.76 0.31
N GLY A 133 -2.04 22.54 1.53
CA GLY A 133 -2.60 23.61 2.37
C GLY A 133 -4.03 24.04 2.01
N THR A 134 -4.75 23.20 1.28
CA THR A 134 -6.18 23.40 1.01
C THR A 134 -7.03 22.48 1.87
N GLU A 135 -8.22 22.92 2.25
CA GLU A 135 -9.23 22.11 2.94
C GLU A 135 -10.53 22.06 2.17
N ASN A 136 -11.30 21.02 2.43
CA ASN A 136 -12.60 20.81 1.79
C ASN A 136 -13.57 20.07 2.70
N HIS A 137 -14.84 20.46 2.66
CA HIS A 137 -15.95 19.75 3.31
C HIS A 137 -16.79 19.07 2.25
N VAL A 138 -16.53 17.79 2.00
CA VAL A 138 -17.18 17.02 0.93
C VAL A 138 -18.13 15.97 1.50
N TRP A 139 -19.06 15.50 0.67
CA TRP A 139 -19.81 14.30 0.99
C TRP A 139 -18.88 13.09 0.98
N LEU A 140 -19.07 12.15 1.90
CA LEU A 140 -18.26 10.94 1.96
C LEU A 140 -18.36 10.14 0.65
N LEU A 141 -19.53 10.14 0.02
CA LEU A 141 -19.72 9.57 -1.32
C LEU A 141 -18.83 10.21 -2.39
N SER A 142 -18.62 11.53 -2.34
CA SER A 142 -17.76 12.24 -3.28
C SER A 142 -16.30 11.87 -3.09
N LEU A 143 -15.84 11.75 -1.83
CA LEU A 143 -14.50 11.29 -1.51
C LEU A 143 -14.28 9.84 -1.99
N ILE A 144 -15.20 8.94 -1.65
CA ILE A 144 -15.15 7.53 -2.09
C ILE A 144 -15.11 7.45 -3.63
N SER A 145 -16.00 8.17 -4.32
CA SER A 145 -16.02 8.19 -5.78
C SER A 145 -14.72 8.75 -6.38
N SER A 146 -14.08 9.72 -5.72
CA SER A 146 -12.78 10.26 -6.14
C SER A 146 -11.67 9.21 -6.04
N LEU A 147 -11.64 8.48 -4.92
CA LEU A 147 -10.64 7.45 -4.65
C LEU A 147 -10.76 6.23 -5.58
N TYR A 148 -11.98 5.91 -6.04
CA TYR A 148 -12.22 4.85 -7.03
C TYR A 148 -12.20 5.33 -8.49
N ASP A 149 -11.89 6.61 -8.74
CA ASP A 149 -11.78 7.10 -10.11
C ASP A 149 -10.47 6.57 -10.73
N LYS A 150 -10.61 5.70 -11.73
CA LYS A 150 -9.50 5.11 -12.50
C LYS A 150 -8.52 6.15 -13.04
N LYS A 151 -8.98 7.37 -13.32
CA LYS A 151 -8.13 8.46 -13.83
C LYS A 151 -7.32 9.17 -12.74
N ARG A 152 -7.79 9.15 -11.48
CA ARG A 152 -7.17 9.86 -10.35
C ARG A 152 -6.32 8.96 -9.46
N SER A 153 -6.35 7.64 -9.69
CA SER A 153 -5.51 6.64 -9.03
C SER A 153 -5.49 6.79 -7.50
N GLY A 154 -6.65 6.64 -6.87
CA GLY A 154 -6.76 6.77 -5.42
C GLY A 154 -6.00 5.67 -4.68
N ARG A 155 -5.30 6.07 -3.60
CA ARG A 155 -4.52 5.14 -2.77
C ARG A 155 -4.82 5.33 -1.29
N LEU A 156 -4.72 4.25 -0.54
CA LEU A 156 -4.80 4.24 0.91
C LEU A 156 -3.39 4.30 1.48
N VAL A 157 -3.15 5.21 2.42
CA VAL A 157 -1.93 5.18 3.24
C VAL A 157 -2.26 4.35 4.49
N THR A 158 -1.51 3.28 4.72
CA THR A 158 -1.72 2.46 5.92
C THR A 158 -1.41 3.27 7.18
N GLU A 159 -2.08 2.93 8.28
CA GLU A 159 -1.73 3.47 9.59
C GLU A 159 -0.29 3.09 9.97
N PRO A 160 0.45 3.94 10.72
CA PRO A 160 1.74 3.55 11.30
C PRO A 160 1.57 2.31 12.14
N LEU A 161 2.57 1.45 12.08
CA LEU A 161 2.65 0.29 12.94
C LEU A 161 2.59 0.63 14.44
N ASP A 162 3.05 1.83 14.81
CA ASP A 162 3.20 2.27 16.21
C ASP A 162 1.91 2.88 16.83
N THR A 163 0.95 3.38 16.04
CA THR A 163 -0.27 4.07 16.55
C THR A 163 -1.42 3.14 16.95
N ILE A 164 -1.22 1.82 16.86
CA ILE A 164 -2.21 0.83 17.34
C ILE A 164 -2.30 0.83 18.88
N SER A 165 -1.44 1.59 19.59
CA SER A 165 -1.30 1.48 21.04
C SER A 165 -2.10 2.50 21.89
N MET A 166 -2.83 3.47 21.30
CA MET A 166 -3.38 4.59 22.09
C MET A 166 -4.90 4.67 22.22
N LEU A 167 -5.68 3.84 21.52
CA LEU A 167 -7.12 3.73 21.77
C LEU A 167 -7.53 2.26 21.69
N GLY A 168 -7.83 1.69 22.86
CA GLY A 168 -8.03 0.26 23.02
C GLY A 168 -9.11 -0.30 22.08
N GLU A 169 -8.70 -1.23 21.23
CA GLU A 169 -9.39 -2.48 20.95
C GLU A 169 -8.48 -3.35 20.07
N GLU A 170 -8.25 -4.58 20.54
CA GLU A 170 -7.49 -5.68 19.93
C GLU A 170 -5.96 -5.51 19.84
N ALA A 171 -5.26 -6.33 20.62
CA ALA A 171 -3.83 -6.54 20.56
C ALA A 171 -3.34 -6.59 19.10
N ALA A 172 -2.31 -5.78 18.80
CA ALA A 172 -1.61 -5.76 17.53
C ALA A 172 -1.39 -7.18 17.03
N LYS A 173 -2.18 -7.61 16.04
CA LYS A 173 -1.88 -8.82 15.30
C LYS A 173 -0.72 -8.45 14.40
N TYR A 174 0.49 -8.51 14.95
CA TYR A 174 1.71 -8.54 14.17
C TYR A 174 1.51 -9.59 13.09
N HIS A 175 1.34 -9.16 11.84
CA HIS A 175 1.28 -10.09 10.74
C HIS A 175 2.72 -10.52 10.46
N THR A 176 3.08 -11.68 11.01
CA THR A 176 4.33 -12.35 10.70
C THR A 176 4.40 -12.53 9.19
N THR A 177 5.24 -11.70 8.56
CA THR A 177 5.49 -11.73 7.12
C THR A 177 6.42 -12.88 6.73
N GLY A 178 7.15 -13.42 7.70
CA GLY A 178 7.97 -14.61 7.59
C GLY A 178 9.00 -14.67 8.70
N TYR A 179 10.00 -15.51 8.52
CA TYR A 179 11.09 -15.71 9.46
C TYR A 179 12.41 -15.74 8.72
N ILE A 180 13.43 -15.07 9.28
CA ILE A 180 14.82 -15.35 8.95
C ILE A 180 15.16 -16.64 9.68
N TYR A 181 15.75 -17.61 8.99
CA TYR A 181 16.30 -18.81 9.61
C TYR A 181 17.79 -18.91 9.31
N VAL A 182 18.52 -19.39 10.31
CA VAL A 182 19.94 -19.73 10.22
C VAL A 182 20.05 -21.23 10.43
N VAL A 183 20.63 -21.93 9.46
CA VAL A 183 20.83 -23.37 9.54
C VAL A 183 22.30 -23.73 9.44
N LYS A 184 22.67 -24.82 10.13
CA LYS A 184 23.98 -25.45 10.05
C LYS A 184 23.86 -26.77 9.30
N TYR A 185 24.89 -27.11 8.54
CA TYR A 185 25.00 -28.40 7.88
C TYR A 185 24.99 -29.54 8.91
N ALA A 186 24.22 -30.60 8.65
CA ALA A 186 24.08 -31.76 9.54
C ALA A 186 24.23 -33.10 8.82
N GLY A 187 24.79 -33.08 7.60
CA GLY A 187 25.04 -34.30 6.83
C GLY A 187 26.34 -34.99 7.23
N THR A 188 26.77 -35.93 6.39
CA THR A 188 27.93 -36.81 6.64
C THR A 188 29.19 -36.42 5.88
N ASP A 189 29.13 -35.41 4.99
CA ASP A 189 30.28 -35.00 4.20
C ASP A 189 31.26 -34.17 5.04
N ASN A 190 32.45 -34.73 5.29
CA ASN A 190 33.46 -34.10 6.14
C ASN A 190 33.91 -32.73 5.63
N ARG A 191 33.85 -32.50 4.31
CA ARG A 191 34.26 -31.23 3.69
C ARG A 191 33.45 -30.03 4.19
N PHE A 192 32.20 -30.27 4.58
CA PHE A 192 31.32 -29.23 5.12
C PHE A 192 31.30 -29.22 6.65
N LEU A 193 31.63 -30.35 7.29
CA LEU A 193 31.73 -30.46 8.76
C LEU A 193 33.00 -29.81 9.32
N GLU A 194 34.10 -29.84 8.57
CA GLU A 194 35.37 -29.21 8.94
C GLU A 194 35.33 -27.67 8.85
N LEU A 195 34.32 -27.10 8.17
CA LEU A 195 34.15 -25.66 8.08
C LEU A 195 33.45 -25.15 9.34
N ASP A 196 34.26 -24.64 10.27
CA ASP A 196 33.75 -23.95 11.45
C ASP A 196 32.86 -22.77 11.05
N ASN A 197 31.76 -22.59 11.80
CA ASN A 197 30.83 -21.48 11.61
C ASN A 197 30.25 -21.35 10.20
N LEU A 198 30.10 -22.48 9.51
CA LEU A 198 29.39 -22.57 8.24
C LEU A 198 27.88 -22.52 8.46
N TYR A 199 27.27 -21.42 8.06
CA TYR A 199 25.83 -21.21 8.17
C TYR A 199 25.20 -20.82 6.84
N LYS A 200 23.97 -21.30 6.61
CA LYS A 200 23.10 -20.78 5.57
C LYS A 200 22.04 -19.88 6.20
N ILE A 201 21.89 -18.69 5.63
CA ILE A 201 20.90 -17.70 6.03
C ILE A 201 19.84 -17.65 4.93
N GLY A 202 18.58 -17.84 5.29
CA GLY A 202 17.47 -17.74 4.35
C GLY A 202 16.21 -17.19 5.00
N VAL A 203 15.19 -16.95 4.18
CA VAL A 203 13.90 -16.44 4.63
C VAL A 203 12.76 -17.37 4.20
N ALA A 204 11.80 -17.61 5.09
CA ALA A 204 10.62 -18.42 4.80
C ALA A 204 9.40 -18.00 5.62
N THR A 205 8.20 -18.13 5.06
CA THR A 205 6.93 -17.98 5.81
C THR A 205 6.65 -19.15 6.74
N ASP A 206 7.06 -20.36 6.37
CA ASP A 206 6.99 -21.57 7.19
C ASP A 206 8.34 -22.29 7.14
N ILE A 207 9.14 -22.13 8.22
CA ILE A 207 10.48 -22.74 8.32
C ILE A 207 10.39 -24.26 8.27
N LYS A 208 9.41 -24.88 8.94
CA LYS A 208 9.30 -26.34 9.00
C LYS A 208 9.06 -26.91 7.60
N LYS A 209 8.14 -26.32 6.86
CA LYS A 209 7.86 -26.72 5.47
C LYS A 209 9.04 -26.40 4.54
N ARG A 210 9.79 -25.32 4.77
CA ARG A 210 10.96 -24.97 3.95
C ARG A 210 12.12 -25.95 4.15
N LEU A 211 12.33 -26.41 5.38
CA LEU A 211 13.46 -27.28 5.74
C LEU A 211 13.17 -28.78 5.62
N SER A 212 11.89 -29.18 5.53
CA SER A 212 11.50 -30.60 5.42
C SER A 212 12.07 -31.31 4.19
N ASN A 213 12.35 -30.55 3.12
CA ASN A 213 12.89 -31.08 1.86
C ASN A 213 14.38 -30.78 1.67
N SER A 214 15.11 -30.43 2.74
CA SER A 214 16.53 -30.04 2.67
C SER A 214 17.42 -31.10 2.00
N GLN A 215 17.20 -32.39 2.31
CA GLN A 215 17.96 -33.51 1.75
C GLN A 215 17.85 -33.65 0.21
N ASN A 216 16.81 -33.08 -0.40
CA ASN A 216 16.57 -33.18 -1.84
C ASN A 216 16.91 -31.88 -2.60
N GLU A 217 17.41 -30.87 -1.92
CA GLU A 217 17.63 -29.54 -2.48
C GLU A 217 19.11 -29.18 -2.53
N ALA A 218 19.58 -28.74 -3.70
CA ALA A 218 20.96 -28.32 -3.90
C ALA A 218 21.37 -27.17 -2.97
N THR A 219 20.45 -26.26 -2.64
CA THR A 219 20.74 -25.12 -1.73
C THR A 219 21.17 -25.57 -0.32
N TYR A 220 20.71 -26.76 0.10
CA TYR A 220 21.11 -27.39 1.36
C TYR A 220 22.10 -28.53 1.15
N LEU A 221 22.80 -28.54 0.01
CA LEU A 221 23.85 -29.49 -0.31
C LEU A 221 23.38 -30.95 -0.38
N TYR A 222 22.08 -31.18 -0.64
CA TYR A 222 21.45 -32.51 -0.60
C TYR A 222 21.65 -33.23 0.74
N ALA A 223 21.60 -32.48 1.84
CA ALA A 223 21.87 -33.00 3.18
C ALA A 223 20.85 -32.49 4.20
N PRO A 224 20.69 -33.19 5.34
CA PRO A 224 19.94 -32.64 6.46
C PRO A 224 20.63 -31.38 6.99
N VAL A 225 19.82 -30.48 7.55
CA VAL A 225 20.29 -29.25 8.20
C VAL A 225 19.65 -29.09 9.57
N HIS A 226 20.38 -28.48 10.49
CA HIS A 226 19.86 -28.12 11.80
C HIS A 226 19.51 -26.64 11.85
N LEU A 227 18.29 -26.33 12.30
CA LEU A 227 17.88 -24.97 12.61
C LEU A 227 18.62 -24.51 13.87
N VAL A 228 19.45 -23.48 13.73
CA VAL A 228 20.26 -22.93 14.82
C VAL A 228 19.56 -21.74 15.45
N ALA A 229 19.01 -20.86 14.61
CA ALA A 229 18.28 -19.70 15.06
C ALA A 229 17.16 -19.34 14.08
N SER A 230 16.11 -18.69 14.60
CA SER A 230 15.02 -18.14 13.82
C SER A 230 14.59 -16.80 14.39
N TYR A 231 14.43 -15.80 13.53
CA TYR A 231 14.00 -14.46 13.90
C TYR A 231 12.73 -14.11 13.14
N GLU A 232 11.72 -13.66 13.87
CA GLU A 232 10.45 -13.27 13.27
C GLU A 232 10.62 -11.97 12.47
N ILE A 233 10.06 -11.93 11.27
CA ILE A 233 9.99 -10.75 10.42
C ILE A 233 8.55 -10.24 10.43
N GLN A 234 8.38 -8.98 10.82
CA GLN A 234 7.08 -8.34 10.86
C GLN A 234 7.06 -7.15 9.89
N ASN A 235 6.04 -7.09 9.04
CA ASN A 235 5.74 -5.94 8.16
C ASN A 235 6.85 -5.55 7.15
N VAL A 236 7.83 -6.42 6.90
CA VAL A 236 8.94 -6.18 5.97
C VAL A 236 8.97 -7.25 4.88
N SER A 237 9.36 -6.86 3.67
CA SER A 237 9.53 -7.79 2.56
C SER A 237 10.69 -8.76 2.82
N ALA A 238 10.35 -10.03 3.00
CA ALA A 238 11.28 -11.15 3.14
C ALA A 238 12.44 -11.12 2.12
N SER A 239 12.14 -10.91 0.84
CA SER A 239 13.14 -10.91 -0.23
C SER A 239 14.12 -9.73 -0.15
N LYS A 240 13.65 -8.55 0.30
CA LYS A 240 14.56 -7.39 0.50
C LYS A 240 15.51 -7.63 1.66
N LEU A 241 15.00 -8.25 2.72
CA LEU A 241 15.77 -8.58 3.91
C LEU A 241 16.84 -9.63 3.62
N GLU A 242 16.47 -10.69 2.90
CA GLU A 242 17.41 -11.71 2.45
C GLU A 242 18.55 -11.11 1.64
N LYS A 243 18.22 -10.27 0.65
CA LYS A 243 19.22 -9.57 -0.16
C LYS A 243 20.16 -8.73 0.69
N PHE A 244 19.63 -7.94 1.63
CA PHE A 244 20.46 -7.11 2.51
C PHE A 244 21.43 -7.96 3.34
N LEU A 245 20.96 -9.05 3.95
CA LEU A 245 21.82 -9.95 4.73
C LEU A 245 22.88 -10.61 3.85
N HIS A 246 22.50 -11.06 2.66
CA HIS A 246 23.42 -11.67 1.70
C HIS A 246 24.49 -10.70 1.19
N ASP A 247 24.12 -9.42 0.99
CA ASP A 247 25.04 -8.35 0.61
C ASP A 247 25.96 -7.97 1.78
N ALA A 248 25.40 -7.89 3.00
CA ALA A 248 26.14 -7.56 4.22
C ALA A 248 27.22 -8.59 4.60
N PHE A 249 27.00 -9.87 4.24
CA PHE A 249 27.96 -10.96 4.44
C PHE A 249 28.60 -11.44 3.13
N SER A 250 28.59 -10.61 2.09
CA SER A 250 29.13 -10.98 0.77
C SER A 250 30.62 -11.32 0.81
N ASP A 251 31.38 -10.69 1.70
CA ASP A 251 32.81 -10.92 1.97
C ASP A 251 33.07 -12.29 2.66
N LYS A 252 32.08 -12.81 3.38
CA LYS A 252 32.13 -14.09 4.11
C LYS A 252 31.43 -15.24 3.38
N ARG A 253 30.94 -14.99 2.17
CA ARG A 253 30.21 -15.95 1.35
C ARG A 253 31.16 -17.01 0.82
N VAL A 254 30.78 -18.28 0.95
CA VAL A 254 31.53 -19.41 0.42
C VAL A 254 30.79 -20.01 -0.77
N GLN A 255 31.54 -20.20 -1.86
CA GLN A 255 31.05 -20.96 -3.00
C GLN A 255 31.31 -22.44 -2.76
N LEU A 256 30.25 -23.21 -2.55
CA LEU A 256 30.32 -24.65 -2.33
C LEU A 256 29.91 -25.42 -3.59
N GLU A 257 30.48 -26.61 -3.76
CA GLU A 257 30.10 -27.54 -4.84
C GLU A 257 29.57 -28.85 -4.25
N THR A 258 28.41 -29.28 -4.73
CA THR A 258 27.82 -30.59 -4.44
C THR A 258 27.46 -31.33 -5.72
N ALA A 259 27.33 -32.65 -5.65
CA ALA A 259 26.82 -33.45 -6.77
C ALA A 259 25.33 -33.72 -6.54
N SER A 260 24.52 -33.45 -7.57
CA SER A 260 23.13 -33.91 -7.65
C SER A 260 23.06 -35.44 -7.51
N PRO A 261 21.93 -36.02 -7.05
CA PRO A 261 21.69 -37.46 -7.11
C PRO A 261 21.92 -38.07 -8.51
N THR A 262 21.83 -37.26 -9.56
CA THR A 262 22.11 -37.64 -10.96
C THR A 262 23.59 -37.51 -11.37
N GLY A 263 24.50 -37.17 -10.45
CA GLY A 263 25.94 -37.01 -10.68
C GLY A 263 26.39 -35.65 -11.24
N LYS A 264 25.45 -34.74 -11.52
CA LYS A 264 25.79 -33.39 -12.03
C LYS A 264 26.32 -32.50 -10.90
N LYS A 265 27.45 -31.83 -11.12
CA LYS A 265 27.97 -30.81 -10.19
C LYS A 265 27.06 -29.57 -10.16
N VAL A 266 26.74 -29.10 -8.96
CA VAL A 266 25.93 -27.91 -8.69
C VAL A 266 26.69 -27.03 -7.71
N SER A 267 26.80 -25.74 -8.04
CA SER A 267 27.42 -24.75 -7.17
C SER A 267 26.36 -23.97 -6.39
N VAL A 268 26.66 -23.68 -5.12
CA VAL A 268 25.76 -23.01 -4.17
C VAL A 268 26.48 -21.85 -3.51
N THR A 269 25.82 -20.70 -3.41
CA THR A 269 26.44 -19.43 -2.97
C THR A 269 25.72 -18.81 -1.78
N GLU A 270 24.82 -19.54 -1.12
CA GLU A 270 23.99 -19.04 -0.02
C GLU A 270 24.51 -19.48 1.37
N TRP A 271 25.78 -19.86 1.43
CA TRP A 271 26.47 -20.29 2.65
C TRP A 271 27.57 -19.30 3.02
N PHE A 272 27.74 -19.08 4.32
CA PHE A 272 28.63 -18.06 4.88
C PHE A 272 29.45 -18.67 6.01
N VAL A 273 30.73 -18.31 6.08
CA VAL A 273 31.60 -18.64 7.23
C VAL A 273 31.65 -17.41 8.12
N VAL A 274 30.82 -17.42 9.17
CA VAL A 274 30.58 -16.26 10.02
C VAL A 274 30.11 -16.71 11.39
N GLU A 275 30.63 -16.08 12.45
CA GLU A 275 30.17 -16.36 13.81
C GLU A 275 28.67 -16.08 13.96
N LEU A 276 27.96 -16.95 14.68
CA LEU A 276 26.51 -16.78 14.91
C LEU A 276 26.20 -15.42 15.56
N GLU A 277 27.05 -14.97 16.49
CA GLU A 277 26.91 -13.67 17.16
C GLU A 277 26.96 -12.50 16.16
N GLN A 278 27.77 -12.60 15.10
CA GLN A 278 27.83 -11.55 14.07
C GLN A 278 26.57 -11.54 13.21
N ILE A 279 25.98 -12.71 12.95
CA ILE A 279 24.66 -12.80 12.29
C ILE A 279 23.60 -12.13 13.17
N GLU A 280 23.58 -12.45 14.45
CA GLU A 280 22.65 -11.90 15.44
C GLU A 280 22.74 -10.39 15.56
N GLN A 281 23.97 -9.87 15.72
CA GLN A 281 24.22 -8.44 15.78
C GLN A 281 23.72 -7.75 14.52
N LYS A 282 23.93 -8.34 13.33
CA LYS A 282 23.50 -7.71 12.08
C LYS A 282 21.99 -7.70 11.91
N ILE A 283 21.32 -8.78 12.31
CA ILE A 283 19.85 -8.86 12.33
C ILE A 283 19.29 -7.84 13.32
N TYR A 284 19.91 -7.70 14.50
CA TYR A 284 19.51 -6.72 15.50
C TYR A 284 19.69 -5.27 15.02
N GLU A 285 20.84 -4.93 14.42
CA GLU A 285 21.08 -3.62 13.80
C GLU A 285 20.01 -3.30 12.75
N LEU A 286 19.68 -4.27 11.91
CA LEU A 286 18.67 -4.12 10.88
C LEU A 286 17.29 -3.86 11.49
N PHE A 287 16.88 -4.61 12.52
CA PHE A 287 15.61 -4.36 13.20
C PHE A 287 15.60 -3.00 13.90
N LYS A 288 16.73 -2.56 14.45
CA LYS A 288 16.86 -1.22 15.02
C LYS A 288 16.72 -0.12 13.95
N GLN A 289 17.29 -0.30 12.76
CA GLN A 289 17.14 0.64 11.64
C GLN A 289 15.72 0.67 11.08
N LEU A 290 14.98 -0.44 11.13
CA LEU A 290 13.59 -0.53 10.69
C LEU A 290 12.60 0.03 11.72
N ASN A 291 12.94 -0.02 13.01
CA ASN A 291 12.11 0.46 14.13
C ASN A 291 12.44 1.90 14.58
N LEU A 292 13.31 2.63 13.86
CA LEU A 292 13.61 4.06 14.10
C LEU A 292 12.81 4.95 13.15
#